data_AF-A0A4D7AT17-F1
#
_entry.id   AF-A0A4D7AT17-F1
#
_cell.length_a   1.000
_cell.length_b   1.000
_cell.length_c   1.000
_cell.angle_alpha   90.00
_cell.angle_beta   90.00
_cell.angle_gamma   90.00
#
_symmetry.space_group_name_H-M   'P 1'
#
loop_
_entity.id
_entity.type
_entity.pdbx_description
1 polymer ?
#
loop_
_entity_poly.entity_id
_entity_poly.type
_entity_poly.pdbx_seq_one_letter_code
_entity_poly.pdbx_strand_id
1 'polypeptide(L)'
;MRHWLVRVTVNACKDALRSPWRRRMVPLDDCREPVFNTPEHQNLYAEVMALPAKYRLPLYLYYYEGYTAAEVGELLGLGPSTVRTRLARAREKLKAQLREE
;
A
#
# COMPACT_ATOMS: atom_id res chain seq x y z
N MET A 1 22.13 -37.73 -1.32
CA MET A 1 21.02 -36.79 -1.63
C MET A 1 20.72 -35.78 -0.52
N ARG A 2 20.53 -36.21 0.74
CA ARG A 2 20.15 -35.33 1.86
C ARG A 2 21.11 -34.14 2.10
N HIS A 3 22.41 -34.34 1.90
CA HIS A 3 23.44 -33.30 2.10
C HIS A 3 23.41 -32.19 1.03
N TRP A 4 23.03 -32.52 -0.21
CA TRP A 4 22.91 -31.54 -1.29
C TRP A 4 21.68 -30.65 -1.10
N LEU A 5 20.55 -31.26 -0.71
CA LEU A 5 19.32 -30.56 -0.37
C LEU A 5 19.52 -29.54 0.75
N VAL A 6 20.19 -29.92 1.84
CA VAL A 6 20.50 -29.01 2.95
C VAL A 6 21.38 -27.84 2.48
N ARG A 7 22.40 -28.11 1.65
CA ARG A 7 23.30 -27.06 1.16
C ARG A 7 22.56 -26.09 0.22
N VAL A 8 21.69 -26.58 -0.65
CA VAL A 8 20.86 -25.75 -1.55
C VAL A 8 19.87 -24.90 -0.77
N THR A 9 19.19 -25.46 0.24
CA THR A 9 18.27 -24.67 1.09
C THR A 9 19.01 -23.62 1.89
N VAL A 10 20.15 -23.95 2.50
CA VAL A 10 20.97 -22.97 3.24
C VAL A 10 21.45 -21.85 2.31
N ASN A 11 21.87 -22.17 1.09
CA ASN A 11 22.29 -21.16 0.12
C ASN A 11 21.11 -20.30 -0.33
N ALA A 12 19.95 -20.87 -0.63
CA ALA A 12 18.75 -20.12 -0.99
C ALA A 12 18.29 -19.19 0.14
N CYS A 13 18.35 -19.63 1.41
CA CYS A 13 18.07 -18.78 2.56
C CYS A 13 19.09 -17.63 2.68
N LYS A 14 20.39 -17.92 2.50
CA LYS A 14 21.44 -16.88 2.51
C LYS A 14 21.25 -15.88 1.37
N ASP A 15 20.87 -16.32 0.18
CA ASP A 15 20.62 -15.45 -0.96
C ASP A 15 19.37 -14.58 -0.72
N ALA A 16 18.31 -15.14 -0.14
CA ALA A 16 17.14 -14.38 0.29
C ALA A 16 17.47 -13.35 1.39
N LEU A 17 18.36 -13.69 2.33
CA LEU A 17 18.83 -12.79 3.39
C LEU A 17 19.78 -11.70 2.86
N ARG A 18 20.58 -12.00 1.84
CA ARG A 18 21.51 -11.04 1.21
C ARG A 18 20.83 -10.21 0.12
N SER A 19 19.63 -10.61 -0.30
CA SER A 19 18.87 -9.93 -1.34
C SER A 19 18.75 -8.43 -1.01
N PRO A 20 19.03 -7.54 -1.98
CA PRO A 20 18.78 -6.11 -1.84
C PRO A 20 17.33 -5.80 -1.46
N TRP A 21 16.40 -6.71 -1.79
CA TRP A 21 15.00 -6.62 -1.39
C TRP A 21 14.83 -6.60 0.14
N ARG A 22 15.59 -7.42 0.89
CA ARG A 22 15.58 -7.39 2.36
C ARG A 22 16.14 -6.07 2.91
N ARG A 23 17.15 -5.48 2.28
CA ARG A 23 17.67 -4.16 2.69
C ARG A 23 16.71 -3.01 2.40
N ARG A 24 15.74 -3.22 1.49
CA ARG A 24 14.66 -2.29 1.17
C ARG A 24 13.41 -2.51 2.01
N MET A 25 13.38 -3.55 2.86
CA MET A 25 12.30 -3.75 3.81
C MET A 25 12.58 -2.96 5.08
N VAL A 26 11.55 -2.31 5.59
CA VAL A 26 11.54 -1.66 6.89
C VAL A 26 10.81 -2.60 7.87
N PRO A 27 11.28 -2.77 9.12
CA PRO A 27 10.53 -3.52 10.13
C PRO A 27 9.09 -3.02 10.25
N LEU A 28 8.13 -3.93 10.43
CA LEU A 28 6.71 -3.56 10.56
C LEU A 28 6.46 -2.63 11.75
N ASP A 29 7.23 -2.75 12.83
CA ASP A 29 7.14 -1.87 14.01
C ASP A 29 7.54 -0.41 13.69
N ASP A 30 8.36 -0.19 12.66
CA ASP A 30 8.74 1.15 12.20
C ASP A 30 7.73 1.73 11.21
N CYS A 31 6.80 0.92 10.69
CA CYS A 31 5.65 1.39 9.91
C CYS A 31 4.64 2.04 10.86
N ARG A 32 4.90 3.30 11.25
CA ARG A 32 3.96 4.09 12.05
C ARG A 32 2.62 4.16 11.34
N GLU A 33 1.58 3.71 12.03
CA GLU A 33 0.21 4.03 11.62
C GLU A 33 0.04 5.55 11.64
N PRO A 34 -0.70 6.13 10.69
CA PRO A 34 -0.97 7.56 10.70
C PRO A 34 -1.70 7.94 12.00
N VAL A 35 -1.07 8.82 12.78
CA VAL A 35 -1.66 9.33 14.03
C VAL A 35 -2.62 10.46 13.69
N PHE A 36 -3.91 10.24 13.93
CA PHE A 36 -4.94 11.24 13.71
C PHE A 36 -5.29 11.98 15.01
N ASN A 37 -5.19 13.30 14.96
CA ASN A 37 -5.39 14.18 16.12
C ASN A 37 -6.87 14.39 16.49
N THR A 38 -7.81 14.05 15.58
CA THR A 38 -9.25 14.22 15.82
C THR A 38 -10.05 12.95 15.53
N PRO A 39 -11.18 12.72 16.23
CA PRO A 39 -12.04 11.57 15.98
C PRO A 39 -12.60 11.53 14.55
N GLU A 40 -12.90 12.68 13.94
CA GLU A 40 -13.43 12.71 12.56
C GLU A 40 -12.40 12.19 11.55
N HIS A 41 -11.12 12.49 11.78
CA HIS A 41 -10.04 12.03 10.92
C HIS A 41 -9.80 10.52 11.06
N GLN A 42 -10.00 9.95 12.25
CA GLN A 42 -9.92 8.51 12.49
C GLN A 42 -11.04 7.76 11.76
N ASN A 43 -12.29 8.25 11.86
CA ASN A 43 -13.43 7.66 11.16
C ASN A 43 -13.25 7.71 9.64
N LEU A 44 -12.84 8.87 9.10
CA LEU A 44 -12.56 8.99 7.67
C LEU A 44 -11.46 8.02 7.21
N TYR A 45 -10.42 7.83 8.02
CA TYR A 45 -9.36 6.87 7.70
C TYR A 45 -9.87 5.43 7.68
N ALA A 46 -10.71 5.05 8.66
CA ALA A 46 -11.33 3.72 8.68
C ALA A 46 -12.15 3.46 7.41
N GLU A 47 -12.95 4.45 6.97
CA GLU A 47 -13.72 4.36 5.72
C GLU A 47 -12.84 4.25 4.48
N VAL A 48 -11.74 5.01 4.43
CA VAL A 48 -10.73 4.88 3.37
C VAL A 48 -10.12 3.48 3.37
N MET A 49 -9.86 2.90 4.54
CA MET A 49 -9.30 1.55 4.67
C MET A 49 -10.30 0.45 4.30
N ALA A 50 -11.60 0.70 4.47
CA ALA A 50 -12.68 -0.21 4.05
C ALA A 50 -12.88 -0.26 2.52
N LEU A 51 -12.36 0.72 1.77
CA LEU A 51 -12.46 0.72 0.31
C LEU A 51 -11.78 -0.52 -0.31
N PRO A 52 -12.32 -1.04 -1.44
CA PRO A 52 -11.63 -2.08 -2.20
C PRO A 52 -10.22 -1.64 -2.57
N ALA A 53 -9.25 -2.56 -2.46
CA ALA A 53 -7.82 -2.28 -2.65
C ALA A 53 -7.50 -1.51 -3.95
N LYS A 54 -8.24 -1.80 -5.03
CA LYS A 54 -8.14 -1.12 -6.33
C LYS A 54 -8.32 0.41 -6.25
N TYR A 55 -9.12 0.90 -5.30
CA TYR A 55 -9.45 2.31 -5.10
C TYR A 55 -8.68 2.90 -3.91
N ARG A 56 -8.53 2.12 -2.85
CA ARG A 56 -7.79 2.48 -1.63
C ARG A 56 -6.34 2.85 -1.91
N LEU A 57 -5.61 2.00 -2.62
CA LEU A 57 -4.16 2.20 -2.87
C LEU A 57 -3.86 3.51 -3.61
N PRO A 58 -4.49 3.81 -4.77
CA PRO A 58 -4.28 5.09 -5.44
C PRO A 58 -4.65 6.30 -4.56
N LEU A 59 -5.75 6.20 -3.81
CA LEU A 59 -6.22 7.28 -2.94
C LEU A 59 -5.26 7.54 -1.79
N TYR A 60 -4.81 6.48 -1.12
CA TYR A 60 -3.86 6.57 -0.02
C TYR A 60 -2.53 7.19 -0.47
N LEU A 61 -1.94 6.66 -1.55
CA LEU A 61 -0.68 7.18 -2.08
C LEU A 61 -0.79 8.65 -2.52
N TYR A 62 -1.94 9.07 -3.04
CA TYR A 62 -2.12 10.45 -3.49
C TYR A 62 -2.36 11.42 -2.33
N TYR A 63 -3.28 11.11 -1.40
CA TYR A 63 -3.70 12.05 -0.36
C TYR A 63 -2.91 11.95 0.95
N TYR A 64 -2.45 10.77 1.32
CA TYR A 64 -1.73 10.55 2.59
C TYR A 64 -0.22 10.58 2.38
N GLU A 65 0.28 9.97 1.31
CA GLU A 65 1.73 9.96 1.00
C GLU A 65 2.16 11.12 0.08
N GLY A 66 1.21 11.88 -0.49
CA GLY A 66 1.48 13.09 -1.26
C GLY A 66 2.02 12.87 -2.68
N TYR A 67 1.96 11.65 -3.20
CA TYR A 67 2.42 11.35 -4.56
C TYR A 67 1.52 11.95 -5.64
N THR A 68 2.12 12.31 -6.77
CA THR A 68 1.38 12.73 -7.96
C THR A 68 0.71 11.54 -8.65
N ALA A 69 -0.33 11.78 -9.45
CA ALA A 69 -1.00 10.71 -10.20
C ALA A 69 -0.09 9.98 -11.20
N ALA A 70 1.01 10.60 -11.63
CA ALA A 70 2.03 9.98 -12.48
C ALA A 70 2.87 8.98 -11.67
N GLU A 71 3.43 9.41 -10.53
CA GLU A 71 4.23 8.56 -9.63
C GLU A 71 3.40 7.39 -9.09
N VAL A 72 2.13 7.62 -8.72
CA VAL A 72 1.20 6.55 -8.32
C VAL A 72 0.99 5.55 -9.47
N GLY A 73 0.96 6.03 -10.72
CA GLY A 73 0.87 5.19 -11.90
C GLY A 73 2.10 4.29 -12.05
N GLU A 74 3.29 4.87 -11.91
CA GLU A 74 4.56 4.14 -11.95
C GLU A 74 4.66 3.09 -10.84
N LEU A 75 4.31 3.45 -9.61
CA LEU A 75 4.34 2.55 -8.45
C LEU A 75 3.37 1.36 -8.58
N LEU A 76 2.19 1.59 -9.17
CA LEU A 76 1.14 0.58 -9.30
C LEU A 76 1.12 -0.13 -10.66
N GLY A 77 2.00 0.24 -11.60
CA GLY A 77 1.99 -0.27 -12.97
C GLY A 77 0.74 0.11 -13.76
N LEU A 78 0.23 1.33 -13.56
CA LEU A 78 -1.00 1.85 -14.18
C LEU A 78 -0.72 3.11 -14.99
N GLY A 79 -1.53 3.33 -16.04
CA GLY A 79 -1.52 4.61 -16.74
C GLY A 79 -2.03 5.76 -15.85
N PRO A 80 -1.47 6.99 -15.95
CA PRO A 80 -1.91 8.14 -15.14
C PRO A 80 -3.40 8.47 -15.29
N SER A 81 -3.98 8.23 -16.47
CA SER A 81 -5.42 8.36 -16.71
C SER A 81 -6.23 7.36 -15.86
N THR A 82 -5.76 6.12 -15.76
CA THR A 82 -6.39 5.08 -14.94
C THR A 82 -6.32 5.43 -13.46
N VAL A 83 -5.21 6.00 -13.00
CA VAL A 83 -5.06 6.51 -11.63
C VAL A 83 -6.11 7.59 -11.36
N ARG A 84 -6.24 8.60 -12.23
CA ARG A 84 -7.25 9.66 -12.10
C ARG A 84 -8.68 9.11 -12.05
N THR A 85 -9.02 8.14 -12.91
CA THR A 85 -10.34 7.48 -12.90
C THR A 85 -10.56 6.71 -11.61
N ARG A 86 -9.55 5.98 -11.11
CA ARG A 86 -9.65 5.25 -9.84
C ARG A 86 -9.82 6.20 -8.65
N LEU A 87 -9.11 7.32 -8.64
CA LEU A 87 -9.27 8.37 -7.63
C LEU A 87 -10.68 8.97 -7.64
N ALA A 88 -11.24 9.26 -8.83
CA ALA A 88 -12.60 9.77 -8.94
C ALA A 88 -13.63 8.78 -8.38
N ARG A 89 -13.55 7.51 -8.79
CA ARG A 89 -14.44 6.44 -8.28
C ARG A 89 -14.26 6.18 -6.78
N ALA A 90 -13.03 6.31 -6.27
CA ALA A 90 -12.74 6.18 -4.85
C ALA A 90 -13.47 7.26 -4.04
N ARG A 91 -13.44 8.53 -4.50
CA ARG A 91 -14.18 9.63 -3.86
C ARG A 91 -15.70 9.45 -3.94
N GLU A 92 -16.22 8.96 -5.06
CA GLU A 92 -17.65 8.66 -5.18
C GLU A 92 -18.09 7.58 -4.20
N LYS A 93 -17.29 6.52 -4.04
CA LYS A 93 -17.55 5.46 -3.06
C LYS A 93 -17.50 5.95 -1.62
N LEU A 94 -16.48 6.72 -1.26
CA LEU A 94 -16.39 7.34 0.07
C LEU A 94 -17.59 8.23 0.34
N LYS A 95 -18.00 9.03 -0.64
CA LYS A 95 -19.18 9.89 -0.51
C LYS A 95 -20.46 9.09 -0.30
N ALA A 96 -20.58 7.91 -0.91
CA ALA A 96 -21.72 7.03 -0.70
C ALA A 96 -21.70 6.42 0.71
N GLN A 97 -20.55 5.90 1.16
CA GLN A 97 -20.39 5.32 2.51
C GLN A 97 -20.68 6.35 3.60
N LEU A 98 -20.10 7.54 3.51
CA LEU A 98 -20.28 8.63 4.48
C LEU A 98 -21.67 9.30 4.45
N ARG A 99 -22.55 8.91 3.51
CA ARG A 99 -23.95 9.36 3.45
C ARG A 99 -24.93 8.34 4.00
N GLU A 100 -24.50 7.09 4.15
CA GLU A 100 -25.30 6.01 4.72
C GLU A 100 -25.14 5.94 6.26
N GLU A 101 -24.18 6.67 6.83
CA GLU A 101 -24.12 7.07 8.26
C GLU A 101 -24.80 8.43 8.51
#